data_AF-A0A1I4EEJ1-F1
#
_entry.id   AF-A0A1I4EEJ1-F1
#
_cell.length_a   1.000
_cell.length_b   1.000
_cell.length_c   1.000
_cell.angle_alpha   90.00
_cell.angle_beta   90.00
_cell.angle_gamma   90.00
#
_symmetry.space_group_name_H-M   'P 1'
#
loop_
_entity.id
_entity.type
_entity.pdbx_description
1 polymer ?
#
loop_
_entity_poly.entity_id
_entity_poly.type
_entity_poly.pdbx_seq_one_letter_code
_entity_poly.pdbx_strand_id
1 'polypeptide(L)'
;MERGLRQTITLAELLVLARALNVPPLRLALPIGEALQTEVLPGVTVGTWQAAQWFTGHEAFPAAAAVDGDDAWSDGSDFEEWRQGAAPVTLWRRHAGLVARWRQATRDAAELWEAIDNDRKEVERIRGMLAGLPERPPPGEAFGSERRLCFEHLPGHRRVAAAAGVLGRGLPHLPPSVTQARPTRPHPTKPY
;
A
#
# COMPACT_ATOMS: atom_id res chain seq x y z
N MET A 1 -27.42 1.78 45.13
CA MET A 1 -27.61 1.33 43.73
C MET A 1 -28.11 2.53 42.94
N GLU A 2 -27.18 3.30 42.40
CA GLU A 2 -27.50 4.61 41.82
C GLU A 2 -27.43 4.57 40.30
N ARG A 3 -28.59 4.91 39.71
CA ARG A 3 -28.89 5.10 38.29
C ARG A 3 -29.08 3.80 37.53
N GLY A 4 -30.34 3.50 37.22
CA GLY A 4 -30.79 2.56 36.18
C GLY A 4 -30.32 2.98 34.79
N LEU A 5 -29.00 2.97 34.61
CA LEU A 5 -28.33 3.08 33.33
C LEU A 5 -28.65 1.81 32.56
N ARG A 6 -29.08 1.99 31.31
CA ARG A 6 -29.25 0.86 30.40
C ARG A 6 -27.92 0.11 30.34
N GLN A 7 -27.94 -1.19 30.61
CA GLN A 7 -26.77 -2.07 30.43
C GLN A 7 -26.47 -2.33 28.94
N THR A 8 -27.26 -1.74 28.05
CA THR A 8 -27.13 -1.86 26.60
C THR A 8 -26.65 -0.54 26.01
N ILE A 9 -25.56 -0.60 25.25
CA ILE A 9 -25.08 0.48 24.39
C ILE A 9 -25.46 0.11 22.96
N THR A 10 -26.12 1.02 22.26
CA THR A 10 -26.43 0.86 20.83
C THR A 10 -25.18 1.05 19.98
N LEU A 11 -25.19 0.51 18.75
CA LEU A 11 -24.08 0.73 17.81
C LEU A 11 -23.85 2.23 17.53
N ALA A 12 -24.91 3.03 17.45
CA ALA A 12 -24.79 4.47 17.24
C ALA A 12 -24.08 5.15 18.42
N GLU A 13 -24.43 4.80 19.66
CA GLU A 13 -23.76 5.32 20.86
C GLU A 13 -22.30 4.89 20.91
N LEU A 14 -21.98 3.63 20.57
CA LEU A 14 -20.60 3.14 20.49
C LEU A 14 -19.76 3.98 19.51
N LEU A 15 -20.29 4.28 18.32
CA LEU A 15 -19.60 5.07 17.30
C LEU A 15 -19.41 6.53 17.74
N VAL A 16 -20.42 7.13 18.40
CA VAL A 16 -20.32 8.49 18.96
C VAL A 16 -19.28 8.55 20.06
N LEU A 17 -19.26 7.57 20.98
CA LEU A 17 -18.26 7.47 22.04
C LEU A 17 -16.85 7.29 21.47
N ALA A 18 -16.68 6.40 20.50
CA ALA A 18 -15.40 6.19 19.82
C ALA A 18 -14.88 7.49 19.20
N ARG A 19 -15.76 8.25 18.53
CA ARG A 19 -15.42 9.54 17.95
C ARG A 19 -15.08 10.59 19.00
N ALA A 20 -15.84 10.66 20.09
CA ALA A 20 -15.63 11.62 21.19
C ALA A 20 -14.31 11.35 21.93
N LEU A 21 -13.96 10.08 22.11
CA LEU A 21 -12.72 9.65 22.77
C LEU A 21 -11.51 9.59 21.82
N ASN A 22 -11.72 9.83 20.52
CA ASN A 22 -10.70 9.74 19.47
C ASN A 22 -9.97 8.38 19.45
N VAL A 23 -10.72 7.29 19.63
CA VAL A 23 -10.22 5.91 19.57
C VAL A 23 -10.99 5.10 18.52
N PRO A 24 -10.40 4.03 17.95
CA PRO A 24 -11.12 3.12 17.06
C PRO A 24 -12.31 2.47 17.80
N PRO A 25 -13.50 2.32 17.17
CA PRO A 25 -14.66 1.69 17.82
C PRO A 25 -14.37 0.28 18.35
N LEU A 26 -13.53 -0.47 17.64
CA LEU A 26 -13.13 -1.82 18.02
C LEU A 26 -12.44 -1.87 19.40
N ARG A 27 -11.72 -0.80 19.79
CA ARG A 27 -11.06 -0.71 21.09
C ARG A 27 -12.05 -0.57 22.25
N LEU A 28 -13.24 -0.02 21.99
CA LEU A 28 -14.31 0.05 22.98
C LEU A 28 -15.08 -1.26 23.10
N ALA A 29 -15.08 -2.08 22.05
CA ALA A 29 -15.75 -3.37 22.01
C ALA A 29 -14.88 -4.53 22.53
N LEU A 30 -13.56 -4.46 22.32
CA LEU A 30 -12.61 -5.50 22.70
C LEU A 30 -11.38 -4.89 23.39
N PRO A 31 -10.83 -5.53 24.45
CA PRO A 31 -9.69 -5.02 25.23
C PRO A 31 -8.34 -5.22 24.51
N ILE A 32 -8.24 -4.81 23.25
CA ILE A 32 -7.06 -5.01 22.39
C ILE A 32 -5.86 -4.26 22.99
N GLY A 33 -4.81 -5.01 23.32
CA GLY A 33 -3.59 -4.48 23.92
C GLY A 33 -3.66 -4.30 25.45
N GLU A 34 -4.80 -4.63 26.06
CA GLU A 34 -5.02 -4.54 27.52
C GLU A 34 -5.20 -5.92 28.15
N ALA A 35 -5.84 -6.85 27.45
CA ALA A 35 -5.98 -8.25 27.88
C ALA A 35 -5.54 -9.23 26.79
N LEU A 36 -4.96 -10.36 27.20
CA LEU A 36 -4.55 -11.44 26.28
C LEU A 36 -5.74 -12.29 25.80
N GLN A 37 -6.76 -12.41 26.63
CA GLN A 37 -7.96 -13.21 26.40
C GLN A 37 -9.20 -12.36 26.69
N THR A 38 -10.31 -12.66 26.02
CA THR A 38 -11.59 -11.99 26.23
C THR A 38 -12.73 -12.96 26.00
N GLU A 39 -13.80 -12.81 26.78
CA GLU A 39 -15.07 -13.46 26.50
C GLU A 39 -15.70 -12.78 25.27
N VAL A 40 -15.92 -13.54 24.21
CA VAL A 40 -16.41 -13.03 22.91
C VAL A 40 -17.88 -13.39 22.69
N LEU A 41 -18.31 -14.51 23.26
CA LEU A 41 -19.69 -14.98 23.36
C LEU A 41 -19.89 -15.54 24.78
N PRO A 42 -21.12 -15.64 25.29
CA PRO A 42 -21.38 -16.17 26.63
C PRO A 42 -20.72 -17.54 26.86
N GLY A 43 -19.83 -17.63 27.84
CA GLY A 43 -19.08 -18.83 28.18
C GLY A 43 -17.90 -19.17 27.26
N VAL A 44 -17.64 -18.35 26.23
CA VAL A 44 -16.58 -18.61 25.23
C VAL A 44 -15.49 -17.55 25.34
N THR A 45 -14.33 -17.96 25.86
CA THR A 45 -13.12 -17.13 25.98
C THR A 45 -12.11 -17.49 24.91
N VAL A 46 -11.62 -16.48 24.19
CA VAL A 46 -10.62 -16.64 23.12
C VAL A 46 -9.54 -15.57 23.22
N GLY A 47 -8.44 -15.73 22.47
CA GLY A 47 -7.40 -14.70 22.41
C GLY A 47 -7.97 -13.38 21.91
N THR A 48 -7.67 -12.26 22.55
CA THR A 48 -8.24 -10.95 22.20
C THR A 48 -7.97 -10.58 20.73
N TRP A 49 -6.80 -10.97 20.20
CA TRP A 49 -6.50 -10.78 18.78
C TRP A 49 -7.36 -11.66 17.86
N GLN A 50 -7.62 -12.91 18.25
CA GLN A 50 -8.52 -13.80 17.50
C GLN A 50 -9.96 -13.27 17.50
N ALA A 51 -10.44 -12.77 18.64
CA ALA A 51 -11.75 -12.11 18.72
C ALA A 51 -11.82 -10.91 17.77
N ALA A 52 -10.76 -10.09 17.68
CA ALA A 52 -10.69 -8.96 16.76
C ALA A 52 -10.68 -9.40 15.27
N GLN A 53 -9.94 -10.47 14.96
CA GLN A 53 -9.90 -11.05 13.61
C GLN A 53 -11.28 -11.55 13.20
N TRP A 54 -11.98 -12.26 14.09
CA TRP A 54 -13.36 -12.70 13.85
C TRP A 54 -14.33 -11.53 13.70
N PHE A 55 -14.33 -10.59 14.65
CA PHE A 55 -15.23 -9.43 14.66
C PHE A 55 -15.14 -8.62 13.37
N THR A 56 -13.92 -8.47 12.83
CA THR A 56 -13.71 -7.73 11.59
C THR A 56 -13.96 -8.56 10.33
N GLY A 57 -14.20 -9.87 10.45
CA GLY A 57 -14.36 -10.79 9.31
C GLY A 57 -13.03 -11.10 8.62
N HIS A 58 -11.92 -11.11 9.35
CA HIS A 58 -10.59 -11.48 8.85
C HIS A 58 -10.34 -12.99 8.92
N GLU A 59 -10.79 -13.62 10.01
CA GLU A 59 -10.72 -15.06 10.22
C GLU A 59 -12.07 -15.55 10.72
N ALA A 60 -12.37 -16.83 10.49
CA ALA A 60 -13.57 -17.44 11.07
C ALA A 60 -13.47 -17.44 12.60
N PHE A 61 -14.62 -17.63 13.26
CA PHE A 61 -14.62 -17.82 14.70
C PHE A 61 -13.68 -19.00 15.02
N PRO A 62 -12.75 -18.87 15.98
CA PRO A 62 -11.90 -19.99 16.33
C PRO A 62 -12.80 -21.14 16.77
N ALA A 63 -12.76 -22.25 16.02
CA ALA A 63 -13.41 -23.49 16.42
C ALA A 63 -12.90 -23.80 17.82
N ALA A 64 -13.81 -23.94 18.79
CA ALA A 64 -13.47 -24.02 20.20
C ALA A 64 -12.49 -25.19 20.43
N ALA A 65 -11.20 -24.90 20.53
CA ALA A 65 -10.29 -25.77 21.24
C ALA A 65 -10.58 -25.53 22.73
N ALA A 66 -11.21 -26.50 23.39
CA ALA A 66 -11.51 -26.55 24.82
C ALA A 66 -12.81 -25.88 25.31
N VAL A 67 -13.96 -26.39 24.88
CA VAL A 67 -15.10 -26.53 25.80
C VAL A 67 -15.23 -28.03 26.06
N ASP A 68 -15.11 -28.46 27.32
CA ASP A 68 -15.37 -29.84 27.78
C ASP A 68 -16.89 -30.16 27.72
N GLY A 69 -17.49 -30.00 26.55
CA GLY A 69 -18.90 -30.28 26.29
C GLY A 69 -19.11 -30.55 24.81
N ASP A 70 -19.88 -31.59 24.51
CA ASP A 70 -20.17 -32.17 23.19
C ASP A 70 -20.75 -31.19 22.13
N ASP A 71 -20.84 -29.90 22.41
CA ASP A 71 -21.33 -28.85 21.51
C ASP A 71 -20.18 -28.12 20.81
N ALA A 72 -19.23 -28.87 20.26
CA ALA A 72 -18.24 -28.33 19.34
C ALA A 72 -18.95 -27.83 18.08
N TRP A 73 -19.29 -26.53 18.05
CA TRP A 73 -19.74 -25.81 16.88
C TRP A 73 -18.73 -25.99 15.73
N SER A 74 -18.97 -26.98 14.88
CA SER A 74 -18.80 -26.94 13.42
C SER A 74 -18.77 -28.36 12.88
N ASP A 75 -19.85 -28.78 12.23
CA ASP A 75 -19.63 -29.50 10.97
C ASP A 75 -19.12 -28.46 9.95
N GLY A 76 -18.32 -28.85 8.96
CA GLY A 76 -17.67 -27.91 8.04
C GLY A 76 -18.60 -26.99 7.23
N SER A 77 -19.92 -27.15 7.30
CA SER A 77 -20.92 -26.28 6.66
C SER A 77 -21.00 -24.88 7.28
N ASP A 78 -20.91 -24.75 8.62
CA ASP A 78 -20.91 -23.46 9.33
C ASP A 78 -19.77 -22.54 8.84
N PHE A 79 -18.62 -23.16 8.52
CA PHE A 79 -17.45 -22.45 8.00
C PHE A 79 -17.62 -21.95 6.57
N GLU A 80 -18.38 -22.66 5.72
CA GLU A 80 -18.69 -22.20 4.36
C GLU A 80 -19.73 -21.07 4.38
N GLU A 81 -20.79 -21.18 5.19
CA GLU A 81 -21.79 -20.13 5.33
C GLU A 81 -21.19 -18.83 5.87
N TRP A 82 -20.35 -18.92 6.92
CA TRP A 82 -19.61 -17.76 7.42
C TRP A 82 -18.72 -17.13 6.33
N ARG A 83 -18.00 -17.95 5.56
CA ARG A 83 -17.14 -17.45 4.46
C ARG A 83 -17.94 -16.70 3.41
N GLN A 84 -19.13 -17.17 3.07
CA GLN A 84 -20.03 -16.48 2.14
C GLN A 84 -20.50 -15.14 2.72
N GLY A 85 -20.87 -15.10 4.01
CA GLY A 85 -21.22 -13.86 4.71
C GLY A 85 -20.06 -12.85 4.79
N ALA A 86 -18.83 -13.31 4.96
CA ALA A 86 -17.62 -12.48 5.04
C ALA A 86 -17.08 -12.05 3.66
N ALA A 87 -17.60 -12.62 2.55
CA ALA A 87 -17.09 -12.40 1.21
C ALA A 87 -17.10 -10.91 0.78
N PRO A 88 -18.15 -10.11 1.02
CA PRO A 88 -18.15 -8.69 0.64
C PRO A 88 -17.02 -7.91 1.31
N VAL A 89 -16.81 -8.10 2.62
CA VAL A 89 -15.74 -7.42 3.37
C VAL A 89 -14.37 -7.82 2.85
N THR A 90 -14.17 -9.11 2.56
CA THR A 90 -12.93 -9.65 2.01
C THR A 90 -12.62 -9.08 0.63
N LEU A 91 -13.62 -9.01 -0.26
CA LEU A 91 -13.47 -8.44 -1.60
C LEU A 91 -13.16 -6.95 -1.54
N TRP A 92 -13.81 -6.19 -0.65
CA TRP A 92 -13.54 -4.76 -0.47
C TRP A 92 -12.12 -4.49 0.04
N ARG A 93 -11.62 -5.30 0.99
CA ARG A 93 -10.23 -5.20 1.45
C ARG A 93 -9.24 -5.49 0.33
N ARG A 94 -9.48 -6.55 -0.45
CA ARG A 94 -8.65 -6.89 -1.61
C ARG A 94 -8.64 -5.74 -2.63
N HIS A 95 -9.81 -5.16 -2.90
CA HIS A 95 -9.95 -4.01 -3.78
C HIS A 95 -9.15 -2.81 -3.27
N ALA A 96 -9.27 -2.44 -1.98
CA ALA A 96 -8.51 -1.35 -1.39
C ALA A 96 -6.99 -1.55 -1.51
N GLY A 97 -6.51 -2.78 -1.28
CA GLY A 97 -5.10 -3.13 -1.47
C GLY A 97 -4.63 -3.06 -2.93
N LEU A 98 -5.48 -3.43 -3.88
CA LEU A 98 -5.19 -3.28 -5.32
C LEU A 98 -5.12 -1.80 -5.72
N VAL A 99 -6.08 -0.99 -5.28
CA VAL A 99 -6.10 0.46 -5.54
C VAL A 99 -4.88 1.15 -4.95
N ALA A 100 -4.48 0.79 -3.72
CA ALA A 100 -3.29 1.35 -3.08
C ALA A 100 -2.01 1.03 -3.87
N ARG A 101 -1.85 -0.23 -4.31
CA ARG A 101 -0.71 -0.65 -5.14
C ARG A 101 -0.69 0.03 -6.50
N TRP A 102 -1.84 0.14 -7.16
CA TRP A 102 -1.95 0.85 -8.43
C TRP A 102 -1.57 2.33 -8.29
N ARG A 103 -2.04 3.00 -7.23
CA ARG A 103 -1.66 4.40 -6.92
C ARG A 103 -0.15 4.54 -6.69
N GLN A 104 0.46 3.60 -5.97
CA GLN A 104 1.90 3.61 -5.74
C GLN A 104 2.68 3.44 -7.05
N ALA A 105 2.36 2.41 -7.84
CA ALA A 105 3.01 2.15 -9.12
C ALA A 105 2.89 3.34 -10.09
N THR A 106 1.76 4.06 -10.05
CA THR A 106 1.54 5.26 -10.88
C THR A 106 2.46 6.41 -10.47
N ARG A 107 2.69 6.61 -9.15
CA ARG A 107 3.65 7.60 -8.64
C ARG A 107 5.08 7.22 -9.01
N ASP A 108 5.46 5.96 -8.76
CA ASP A 108 6.80 5.46 -9.05
C ASP A 108 7.12 5.59 -10.55
N ALA A 109 6.15 5.32 -11.43
CA ALA A 109 6.30 5.50 -12.87
C ALA A 109 6.48 6.98 -13.24
N ALA A 110 5.74 7.91 -12.61
CA ALA A 110 5.88 9.33 -12.88
C ALA A 110 7.28 9.85 -12.47
N GLU A 111 7.76 9.44 -11.30
CA GLU A 111 9.12 9.77 -10.82
C GLU A 111 10.20 9.22 -11.76
N LEU A 112 10.03 7.99 -12.24
CA LEU A 112 10.95 7.38 -13.21
C LEU A 112 10.97 8.16 -14.53
N TRP A 113 9.80 8.57 -15.03
CA TRP A 113 9.72 9.36 -16.27
C TRP A 113 10.37 10.73 -16.13
N GLU A 114 10.22 11.39 -14.99
CA GLU A 114 10.88 12.65 -14.71
C GLU A 114 12.40 12.48 -14.66
N ALA A 115 12.90 11.41 -14.04
CA ALA A 115 14.32 11.09 -14.03
C ALA A 115 14.88 10.85 -15.45
N ILE A 116 14.16 10.08 -16.28
CA ILE A 116 14.55 9.83 -17.68
C ILE A 116 14.57 11.13 -18.49
N ASP A 117 13.58 12.01 -18.30
CA ASP A 117 13.52 13.30 -19.00
C ASP A 117 14.68 14.22 -18.58
N ASN A 118 15.02 14.23 -17.30
CA ASN A 118 16.16 14.99 -16.78
C ASN A 118 17.49 14.47 -17.35
N ASP A 119 17.70 13.15 -17.35
CA ASP A 119 18.91 12.53 -17.92
C ASP A 119 19.03 12.84 -19.43
N ARG A 120 17.91 12.80 -20.17
CA ARG A 120 17.88 13.18 -21.59
C ARG A 120 18.31 14.65 -21.79
N LYS A 121 17.80 15.58 -20.97
CA LYS A 121 18.18 17.00 -21.03
C LYS A 121 19.66 17.20 -20.71
N GLU A 122 20.21 16.43 -19.78
CA GLU A 122 21.63 16.46 -19.45
C GLU A 122 22.49 16.03 -20.64
N VAL A 123 22.13 14.92 -21.30
CA VAL A 123 22.84 14.43 -22.49
C VAL A 123 22.83 15.48 -23.61
N GLU A 124 21.69 16.12 -23.88
CA GLU A 124 21.63 17.19 -24.89
C GLU A 124 22.46 18.41 -24.51
N ARG A 125 22.50 18.78 -23.22
CA ARG A 125 23.37 19.87 -22.74
C ARG A 125 24.85 19.55 -22.98
N ILE A 126 25.29 18.34 -22.62
CA ILE A 126 26.67 17.88 -22.83
C ILE A 126 26.99 17.84 -24.32
N ARG A 127 26.09 17.33 -25.17
CA ARG A 127 26.27 17.31 -26.63
C ARG A 127 26.45 18.73 -27.18
N GLY A 128 25.62 19.67 -26.76
CA GLY A 128 25.74 21.08 -27.15
C GLY A 128 27.08 21.70 -26.74
N MET A 129 27.56 21.41 -25.53
CA MET A 129 28.87 21.85 -25.06
C MET A 129 30.01 21.28 -25.90
N LEU A 130 29.97 19.98 -26.23
CA LEU A 130 30.99 19.32 -27.05
C LEU A 130 31.01 19.82 -28.50
N ALA A 131 29.85 20.16 -29.07
CA ALA A 131 29.75 20.70 -30.42
C ALA A 131 30.36 22.10 -30.57
N GLY A 132 30.47 22.86 -29.47
CA GLY A 132 31.15 24.15 -29.43
C GLY A 132 32.68 24.08 -29.32
N LEU A 133 33.26 22.88 -29.14
CA LEU A 133 34.70 22.70 -29.07
C LEU A 133 35.31 22.65 -30.48
N PRO A 134 36.46 23.31 -30.72
CA PRO A 134 37.12 23.25 -32.02
C PRO A 134 37.52 21.80 -32.36
N GLU A 135 37.20 21.35 -33.59
CA GLU A 135 37.49 19.97 -34.05
C GLU A 135 39.00 19.65 -34.10
N ARG A 136 39.85 20.68 -34.16
CA ARG A 136 41.31 20.57 -34.12
C ARG A 136 41.92 21.90 -33.66
N PRO A 137 42.80 21.94 -32.65
CA PRO A 137 43.52 23.15 -32.32
C PRO A 137 44.47 23.53 -33.46
N PRO A 138 44.74 24.83 -33.66
CA PRO A 138 45.70 25.27 -34.67
C PRO A 138 47.06 24.60 -34.45
N PRO A 139 47.78 24.23 -35.51
CA PRO A 139 49.07 23.56 -35.37
C PRO A 139 50.06 24.48 -34.65
N GLY A 140 50.47 24.09 -33.43
CA GLY A 140 51.43 24.83 -32.60
C GLY A 140 51.01 25.02 -31.14
N GLU A 141 49.73 24.87 -30.81
CA GLU A 141 49.24 24.95 -29.43
C GLU A 141 49.13 23.55 -28.81
N ALA A 142 49.76 23.37 -27.64
CA ALA A 142 49.74 22.10 -26.92
C ALA A 142 48.29 21.74 -26.52
N PHE A 143 47.88 20.50 -26.83
CA PHE A 143 46.61 19.89 -26.44
C PHE A 143 46.51 19.77 -24.91
N GLY A 144 46.26 20.87 -24.21
CA GLY A 144 46.12 20.90 -22.76
C GLY A 144 44.77 20.31 -22.34
N SER A 145 44.80 19.28 -21.50
CA SER A 145 43.84 18.86 -20.43
C SER A 145 42.29 18.95 -20.56
N GLU A 146 41.71 19.75 -21.46
CA GLU A 146 40.29 20.13 -21.45
C GLU A 146 39.35 19.01 -21.89
N ARG A 147 39.77 18.14 -22.83
CA ARG A 147 38.98 16.96 -23.22
C ARG A 147 38.99 15.84 -22.17
N ARG A 148 40.00 15.76 -21.31
CA ARG A 148 40.03 14.77 -20.20
C ARG A 148 39.06 15.15 -19.08
N LEU A 149 38.97 16.44 -18.75
CA LEU A 149 38.08 16.93 -17.70
C LEU A 149 36.59 16.72 -18.02
N CYS A 150 36.20 16.75 -19.30
CA CYS A 150 34.80 16.53 -19.72
C CYS A 150 34.31 15.09 -19.51
N PHE A 151 35.21 14.09 -19.49
CA PHE A 151 34.84 12.68 -19.29
C PHE A 151 34.86 12.26 -17.82
N GLU A 152 35.63 12.93 -16.97
CA GLU A 152 35.70 12.65 -15.52
C GLU A 152 34.50 13.23 -14.74
N HIS A 153 33.71 14.13 -15.34
CA HIS A 153 32.51 14.75 -14.75
C HIS A 153 31.19 14.18 -15.31
N LEU A 154 31.05 12.85 -15.38
CA LEU A 154 29.75 12.19 -15.59
C LEU A 154 29.19 11.63 -14.26
N PRO A 155 28.57 12.45 -13.39
CA PRO A 155 27.86 11.93 -12.23
C PRO A 155 26.46 11.52 -12.68
N GLY A 156 26.23 10.23 -12.92
CA GLY A 156 24.86 9.77 -13.23
C GLY A 156 24.67 8.29 -13.48
N HIS A 157 25.67 7.61 -14.04
CA HIS A 157 25.51 6.20 -14.48
C HIS A 157 25.22 5.19 -13.36
N ARG A 158 25.41 5.56 -12.07
CA ARG A 158 25.05 4.69 -10.94
C ARG A 158 23.55 4.68 -10.58
N ARG A 159 22.76 5.68 -10.97
CA ARG A 159 21.32 5.72 -10.61
C ARG A 159 20.44 4.88 -11.53
N VAL A 160 20.76 4.81 -12.82
CA VAL A 160 20.01 3.99 -13.79
C VAL A 160 20.15 2.50 -13.51
N ALA A 161 21.32 2.05 -13.04
CA ALA A 161 21.53 0.65 -12.62
C ALA A 161 20.72 0.29 -11.35
N ALA A 162 20.57 1.24 -10.41
CA ALA A 162 19.72 1.04 -9.23
C ALA A 162 18.23 0.99 -9.60
N ALA A 163 17.77 1.84 -10.53
CA ALA A 163 16.39 1.81 -11.05
C ALA A 163 16.09 0.54 -11.87
N ALA A 164 17.06 0.04 -12.64
CA ALA A 164 16.95 -1.24 -13.34
C ALA A 164 16.91 -2.43 -12.37
N GLY A 165 17.59 -2.34 -11.22
CA GLY A 165 17.48 -3.31 -10.13
C GLY A 165 16.10 -3.35 -9.47
N VAL A 166 15.37 -2.22 -9.45
CA VAL A 166 13.98 -2.14 -8.96
C VAL A 166 13.01 -2.80 -9.94
N LEU A 167 13.26 -2.72 -11.25
CA LEU A 167 12.47 -3.40 -12.29
C LEU A 167 12.69 -4.93 -12.35
N GLY A 168 13.67 -5.46 -11.61
CA GLY A 168 13.94 -6.90 -11.48
C GLY A 168 12.97 -7.65 -10.56
N ARG A 169 12.09 -6.96 -9.82
CA ARG A 169 10.97 -7.60 -9.10
C ARG A 169 9.75 -7.57 -10.01
N GLY A 170 9.48 -8.71 -10.64
CA GLY A 170 8.47 -8.93 -11.67
C GLY A 170 7.26 -7.98 -11.63
N LEU A 171 7.09 -7.25 -12.73
CA LEU A 171 5.84 -6.58 -13.05
C LEU A 171 4.69 -7.58 -12.88
N PRO A 172 3.66 -7.29 -12.06
CA PRO A 172 2.47 -8.11 -12.06
C PRO A 172 1.91 -8.09 -13.49
N HIS A 173 1.62 -9.27 -14.04
CA HIS A 173 0.98 -9.45 -15.33
C HIS A 173 -0.21 -8.48 -15.45
N LEU A 174 -0.06 -7.43 -16.25
CA LEU A 174 -1.16 -6.54 -16.56
C LEU A 174 -1.98 -7.21 -17.67
N PRO A 175 -3.32 -7.27 -17.55
CA PRO A 175 -4.16 -7.76 -18.63
C PRO A 175 -3.94 -6.90 -19.89
N PRO A 176 -4.01 -7.49 -21.10
CA PRO A 176 -3.67 -6.82 -22.36
C PRO A 176 -4.49 -5.55 -22.65
N SER A 177 -5.64 -5.38 -21.99
CA SER A 177 -6.49 -4.18 -22.05
C SER A 177 -5.85 -2.92 -21.44
N VAL A 178 -4.85 -3.05 -20.56
CA VAL A 178 -4.16 -1.91 -19.93
C VAL A 178 -2.95 -1.45 -20.75
N THR A 179 -2.29 -2.36 -21.48
CA THR A 179 -1.07 -2.08 -22.25
C THR A 179 -1.30 -1.18 -23.48
N GLN A 180 -2.56 -1.04 -23.91
CA GLN A 180 -2.93 -0.22 -25.09
C GLN A 180 -3.48 1.17 -24.74
N ALA A 181 -3.64 1.49 -23.45
CA ALA A 181 -4.14 2.80 -23.04
C ALA A 181 -3.01 3.85 -23.11
N ARG A 182 -2.97 4.62 -24.19
CA ARG A 182 -2.17 5.85 -24.27
C ARG A 182 -2.66 6.81 -23.16
N PRO A 183 -1.79 7.34 -22.29
CA PRO A 183 -2.25 8.23 -21.23
C PRO A 183 -2.88 9.48 -21.86
N THR A 184 -4.19 9.63 -21.70
CA THR A 184 -4.90 10.86 -22.05
C THR A 184 -4.56 11.92 -21.00
N ARG A 185 -4.23 13.13 -21.45
CA ARG A 185 -4.03 14.27 -20.56
C ARG A 185 -5.26 14.45 -19.67
N PRO A 186 -5.10 14.70 -18.37
CA PRO A 186 -6.24 14.97 -17.49
C PRO A 186 -6.97 16.23 -17.98
N HIS A 187 -8.27 16.08 -18.24
CA HIS A 187 -9.17 17.20 -18.55
C HIS A 187 -9.36 18.03 -17.26
N PRO A 188 -9.21 19.37 -17.29
CA PRO A 188 -9.47 20.19 -16.12
C PRO A 188 -10.96 20.13 -15.76
N THR A 189 -11.28 19.53 -14.62
CA THR A 189 -12.63 19.56 -14.04
C THR A 189 -12.86 20.91 -13.37
N LYS A 190 -13.91 21.62 -13.80
CA LYS A 190 -14.39 22.83 -13.12
C LYS A 190 -14.92 22.48 -11.72
N PRO A 191 -14.67 23.31 -10.69
CA PRO A 191 -15.27 23.13 -9.38
C PRO A 191 -16.77 23.43 -9.45
N TYR A 192 -17.57 22.53 -8.88
CA TYR A 192 -18.93 22.77 -8.40
C TYR A 192 -18.94 22.55 -6.89
#